data_AF-A0AA89BMA5-F1
#
_entry.id   AF-A0AA89BMA5-F1
#
_cell.length_a   1.000
_cell.length_b   1.000
_cell.length_c   1.000
_cell.angle_alpha   90.00
_cell.angle_beta   90.00
_cell.angle_gamma   90.00
#
_symmetry.space_group_name_H-M   'P 1'
#
loop_
_entity.id
_entity.type
_entity.pdbx_description
1 polymer ?
#
loop_
_entity_poly.entity_id
_entity_poly.type
_entity_poly.pdbx_seq_one_letter_code
_entity_poly.pdbx_strand_id
1 'polypeptide(L)'
;MNTNEWEILDRKALATLRLSLTPQVAFNISKEETTTVGMQALEKLYEKPSTSNKNPEVDKITSRITGKEVLQEEDQNQEASRSDDLDGTGTDEGHEDYGVDDC
;
A
#
# COMPACT_ATOMS: atom_id res chain seq x y z
N MET A 1 -5.34 -9.62 40.88
CA MET A 1 -4.05 -9.00 40.50
C MET A 1 -4.19 -7.51 40.61
N ASN A 2 -3.28 -6.87 41.32
CA ASN A 2 -3.25 -5.42 41.49
C ASN A 2 -2.51 -4.76 40.31
N THR A 3 -2.83 -3.50 40.01
CA THR A 3 -2.17 -2.72 38.94
C THR A 3 -0.65 -2.70 39.06
N ASN A 4 -0.12 -2.57 40.29
CA ASN A 4 1.31 -2.58 40.55
C ASN A 4 1.99 -3.92 40.17
N GLU A 5 1.31 -5.05 40.35
CA GLU A 5 1.84 -6.36 39.97
C GLU A 5 1.93 -6.49 38.45
N TRP A 6 0.93 -5.95 37.74
CA TRP A 6 0.91 -5.91 36.29
C TRP A 6 2.03 -5.07 35.70
N GLU A 7 2.30 -3.88 36.25
CA GLU A 7 3.42 -3.04 35.80
C GLU A 7 4.78 -3.70 36.00
N ILE A 8 4.96 -4.42 37.12
CA ILE A 8 6.20 -5.18 37.37
C ILE A 8 6.37 -6.31 36.35
N LEU A 9 5.29 -7.02 36.06
CA LEU A 9 5.28 -8.09 35.06
C LEU A 9 5.56 -7.56 33.66
N ASP A 10 4.94 -6.44 33.29
CA ASP A 10 5.12 -5.81 31.98
C ASP A 10 6.59 -5.39 31.77
N ARG A 11 7.21 -4.74 32.76
CA ARG A 11 8.64 -4.40 32.69
C ARG A 11 9.55 -5.63 32.58
N LYS A 12 9.23 -6.73 33.28
CA LYS A 12 9.99 -7.98 33.20
C LYS A 12 9.85 -8.64 31.84
N ALA A 13 8.64 -8.69 31.29
CA ALA A 13 8.38 -9.23 29.97
C ALA A 13 9.15 -8.44 28.91
N LEU A 14 9.08 -7.11 28.95
CA LEU A 14 9.79 -6.23 28.02
C LEU A 14 11.32 -6.38 28.11
N ALA A 15 11.88 -6.48 29.32
CA ALA A 15 13.31 -6.72 29.51
C ALA A 15 13.75 -8.08 28.97
N THR A 16 12.97 -9.13 29.23
CA THR A 16 13.23 -10.49 28.74
C THR A 16 13.19 -10.54 27.22
N LEU A 17 12.22 -9.86 26.62
CA LEU A 17 12.06 -9.77 25.18
C LEU A 17 13.27 -9.08 24.53
N ARG A 18 13.73 -7.93 25.07
CA ARG A 18 14.94 -7.25 24.59
C ARG A 18 16.20 -8.13 24.67
N LEU A 19 16.35 -8.92 25.73
CA LEU A 19 17.50 -9.81 25.93
C LEU A 19 17.52 -11.00 24.96
N SER A 20 16.34 -11.43 24.50
CA SER A 20 16.19 -12.60 23.62
C SER A 20 16.35 -12.25 22.13
N LEU A 21 16.35 -10.96 21.79
CA LEU A 21 16.36 -10.48 20.40
C LEU A 21 17.77 -10.11 19.94
N THR A 22 17.97 -10.11 18.61
CA THR A 22 19.21 -9.62 18.02
C THR A 22 19.36 -8.11 18.23
N PRO A 23 20.58 -7.55 18.27
CA PRO A 23 20.81 -6.15 18.65
C PRO A 23 20.00 -5.11 17.85
N GLN A 24 19.82 -5.33 16.54
CA GLN A 24 19.07 -4.43 15.67
C GLN A 24 17.57 -4.40 16.00
N VAL A 25 17.01 -5.56 16.34
CA VAL A 25 15.59 -5.68 16.72
C VAL A 25 15.39 -5.20 18.16
N ALA A 26 16.30 -5.54 19.06
CA ALA A 26 16.30 -5.10 20.46
C ALA A 26 16.37 -3.57 20.58
N PHE A 27 17.11 -2.88 19.69
CA PHE A 27 17.17 -1.41 19.67
C PHE A 27 15.86 -0.74 19.25
N ASN A 28 15.05 -1.38 18.40
CA ASN A 28 13.73 -0.85 18.06
C ASN A 28 12.78 -0.98 19.26
N ILE A 29 12.85 -2.10 19.97
CA ILE A 29 12.01 -2.38 21.14
C ILE A 29 12.47 -1.64 22.41
N SER A 30 13.72 -1.19 22.47
CA SER A 30 14.24 -0.43 23.62
C SER A 30 13.53 0.91 23.84
N LYS A 31 12.89 1.42 22.79
CA LYS A 31 12.13 2.68 22.78
C LYS A 31 10.68 2.51 23.22
N GLU A 32 10.18 1.29 23.25
CA GLU A 32 8.79 1.01 23.60
C GLU A 32 8.57 0.98 25.11
N GLU A 33 7.44 1.50 25.56
CA GLU A 33 7.12 1.66 27.00
C GLU A 33 6.36 0.46 27.58
N THR A 34 5.66 -0.32 26.75
CA THR A 34 4.84 -1.44 27.19
C THR A 34 5.08 -2.68 26.33
N THR A 35 4.79 -3.87 26.87
CA THR A 35 4.91 -5.12 26.11
C THR A 35 3.98 -5.14 24.91
N THR A 36 2.77 -4.57 25.03
CA THR A 36 1.80 -4.50 23.94
C THR A 36 2.36 -3.75 22.73
N VAL A 37 2.93 -2.56 22.95
CA VAL A 37 3.53 -1.78 21.86
C VAL A 37 4.80 -2.45 21.34
N GLY A 38 5.59 -3.09 22.21
CA GLY A 38 6.70 -3.94 21.81
C GLY A 38 6.30 -5.08 20.87
N MET A 39 5.22 -5.80 21.17
CA MET A 39 4.70 -6.87 20.32
C MET A 39 4.21 -6.35 18.96
N GLN A 40 3.52 -5.20 18.93
CA GLN A 40 3.10 -4.56 17.69
C GLN A 40 4.30 -4.10 16.83
N ALA A 41 5.35 -3.58 17.47
CA ALA A 41 6.58 -3.21 16.77
C ALA A 41 7.28 -4.42 16.16
N LEU A 42 7.27 -5.58 16.85
CA LEU A 42 7.75 -6.84 16.29
C LEU A 42 6.89 -7.30 15.10
N GLU A 43 5.57 -7.29 15.25
CA GLU A 43 4.63 -7.65 14.19
C GLU A 43 4.91 -6.85 12.91
N LYS A 44 4.97 -5.52 13.04
CA LYS A 44 5.28 -4.62 11.92
C LYS A 44 6.66 -4.86 11.31
N LEU A 45 7.66 -5.19 12.13
CA LEU A 45 9.01 -5.47 11.65
C LEU A 45 9.06 -6.73 10.80
N TYR A 46 8.31 -7.77 11.14
CA TYR A 46 8.30 -9.05 10.44
C TYR A 46 7.25 -9.12 9.31
N GLU A 47 6.23 -8.27 9.33
CA GLU A 47 5.26 -8.12 8.25
C GLU A 47 5.89 -7.46 7.00
N LYS A 48 6.79 -6.50 7.20
CA LYS A 48 7.45 -5.74 6.13
C LYS A 48 8.39 -6.56 5.22
N PRO A 49 9.25 -7.48 5.71
CA PRO A 49 10.01 -8.39 4.85
C PRO A 49 9.12 -9.49 4.24
N SER A 50 8.00 -9.85 4.86
CA SER A 50 7.09 -10.87 4.32
C SER A 50 6.36 -10.37 3.06
N THR A 51 5.89 -9.12 3.07
CA THR A 51 5.22 -8.49 1.93
C THR A 51 6.19 -8.01 0.85
N SER A 52 7.40 -7.60 1.21
CA SER A 52 8.44 -7.19 0.25
C SER A 52 9.16 -8.35 -0.45
N ASN A 53 8.97 -9.59 0.01
CA ASN A 53 9.52 -10.77 -0.65
C ASN A 53 8.74 -11.17 -1.93
N LYS A 54 7.83 -10.30 -2.42
CA LYS A 54 7.40 -10.28 -3.83
C LYS A 54 8.58 -9.87 -4.71
N ASN A 55 9.57 -10.74 -4.75
CA ASN A 55 10.70 -10.59 -5.63
C ASN A 55 10.19 -11.03 -7.02
N PRO A 56 10.23 -10.16 -8.04
CA PRO A 56 9.75 -10.50 -9.39
C PRO A 56 10.43 -11.76 -9.94
N GLU A 57 11.62 -12.08 -9.45
CA GLU A 57 12.31 -13.33 -9.78
C GLU A 57 11.68 -14.56 -9.13
N VAL A 58 11.22 -14.48 -7.87
CA VAL A 58 10.53 -15.59 -7.18
C VAL A 58 9.15 -15.80 -7.80
N ASP A 59 8.46 -14.74 -8.18
CA ASP A 59 7.18 -14.82 -8.91
C ASP A 59 7.36 -15.44 -10.31
N LYS A 60 8.42 -15.05 -11.03
CA LYS A 60 8.79 -15.62 -12.33
C LYS A 60 9.15 -17.10 -12.23
N ILE A 61 9.91 -17.50 -11.20
CA ILE A 61 10.27 -18.91 -10.95
C ILE A 61 9.02 -19.71 -10.61
N THR A 62 8.15 -19.18 -9.75
CA THR A 62 6.92 -19.86 -9.33
C THR A 62 5.93 -20.03 -10.49
N SER A 63 5.78 -19.02 -11.35
CA SER A 63 4.97 -19.11 -12.58
C SER A 63 5.49 -20.19 -13.52
N ARG A 64 6.82 -20.27 -13.73
CA ARG A 64 7.46 -21.31 -14.55
C ARG A 64 7.29 -22.72 -13.99
N ILE A 65 7.42 -22.90 -12.67
CA ILE A 65 7.28 -24.20 -12.02
C ILE A 65 5.80 -24.66 -12.00
N THR A 66 4.87 -23.74 -11.81
CA THR A 66 3.43 -24.05 -11.67
C THR A 66 2.70 -24.08 -13.02
N GLY A 67 3.36 -23.68 -14.12
CA GLY A 67 2.78 -23.64 -15.46
C GLY A 67 1.64 -22.61 -15.61
N LYS A 68 1.59 -21.59 -14.74
CA LYS A 68 0.59 -20.52 -14.81
C LYS A 68 1.11 -19.39 -15.68
N GLU A 69 0.55 -19.22 -16.86
CA GLU A 69 0.74 -18.03 -17.70
C GLU A 69 0.15 -16.81 -16.96
N VAL A 70 0.99 -15.85 -16.62
CA VAL A 70 0.58 -14.63 -15.89
C VAL A 70 -0.06 -13.68 -16.90
N LEU A 71 -1.38 -13.57 -16.89
CA LEU A 71 -2.06 -12.39 -17.43
C LEU A 71 -1.74 -11.21 -16.50
N GLN A 72 -1.14 -10.17 -17.06
CA GLN A 72 -0.89 -8.91 -16.36
C GLN A 72 -2.24 -8.22 -16.11
N GLU A 73 -2.65 -8.11 -14.86
CA GLU A 73 -3.63 -7.08 -14.47
C GLU A 73 -2.85 -5.84 -14.04
N GLU A 74 -2.77 -4.88 -14.96
CA GLU A 74 -2.47 -3.49 -14.66
C GLU A 74 -3.71 -2.88 -14.01
N ASP A 75 -3.77 -2.80 -12.68
CA ASP A 75 -4.74 -1.93 -12.02
C ASP A 75 -4.12 -0.55 -11.82
N GLN A 76 -4.45 0.32 -12.78
CA GLN A 76 -4.25 1.75 -12.72
C GLN A 76 -5.18 2.36 -11.66
N ASN A 77 -4.63 3.16 -10.75
CA ASN A 77 -5.40 4.28 -10.19
C ASN A 77 -4.48 5.48 -9.99
N GLN A 78 -4.21 6.20 -11.08
CA GLN A 78 -3.74 7.57 -11.02
C GLN A 78 -4.77 8.46 -11.73
N GLU A 79 -5.45 9.22 -10.88
CA GLU A 79 -6.52 10.17 -11.08
C GLU A 79 -6.41 11.05 -12.35
N ALA A 80 -7.34 10.78 -13.27
CA ALA A 80 -8.13 11.72 -14.08
C ALA A 80 -7.50 13.07 -14.54
N SER A 81 -7.17 13.07 -15.83
CA SER A 81 -7.56 14.06 -16.86
C SER A 81 -7.13 15.52 -16.72
N ARG A 82 -6.11 15.87 -17.53
CA ARG A 82 -5.79 17.22 -17.99
C ARG A 82 -6.10 17.32 -19.50
N SER A 83 -7.05 18.19 -19.83
CA SER A 83 -7.23 18.91 -21.10
C SER A 83 -7.65 18.14 -22.36
N ASP A 84 -8.93 18.28 -22.73
CA ASP A 84 -9.44 18.08 -24.08
C ASP A 84 -9.12 19.34 -24.93
N ASP A 85 -8.13 19.24 -25.80
CA ASP A 85 -7.95 20.17 -26.92
C ASP A 85 -8.59 19.53 -28.16
N LEU A 86 -9.76 20.02 -28.57
CA LEU A 86 -10.42 19.64 -29.82
C LEU A 86 -9.86 20.48 -30.97
N ASP A 87 -9.20 19.78 -31.90
CA ASP A 87 -8.74 20.25 -33.22
C ASP A 87 -9.93 20.57 -34.14
N GLY A 88 -9.75 21.60 -34.97
CA GLY A 88 -10.68 22.03 -36.01
C GLY A 88 -10.84 20.99 -37.12
N THR A 89 -11.82 21.11 -38.00
CA THR A 89 -11.69 21.95 -39.20
C THR A 89 -13.03 21.95 -39.95
N GLY A 90 -13.40 23.08 -40.55
CA GLY A 90 -14.69 23.28 -41.23
C GLY A 90 -14.66 23.01 -42.73
N THR A 91 -15.87 22.92 -43.30
CA THR A 91 -16.31 23.26 -44.69
C THR A 91 -17.84 23.38 -44.60
N ASP A 92 -18.43 24.59 -44.54
CA ASP A 92 -18.93 25.44 -45.63
C ASP A 92 -19.57 24.69 -46.81
N GLU A 93 -20.89 24.84 -47.00
CA GLU A 93 -21.55 25.41 -48.20
C GLU A 93 -23.08 25.15 -48.24
N GLY A 94 -23.86 26.21 -48.55
CA GLY A 94 -25.22 26.20 -49.15
C GLY A 94 -26.42 26.18 -48.17
N HIS A 95 -27.12 27.30 -47.90
CA HIS A 95 -28.30 27.87 -48.62
C HIS A 95 -29.48 26.87 -48.73
N GLU A 96 -30.77 27.13 -48.42
CA GLU A 96 -31.66 28.28 -48.65
C GLU A 96 -32.86 28.18 -47.66
N ASP A 97 -33.40 29.30 -47.15
CA ASP A 97 -34.73 29.87 -47.50
C ASP A 97 -35.95 29.22 -46.81
N TYR A 98 -36.67 30.01 -46.00
CA TYR A 98 -38.08 30.40 -46.15
C TYR A 98 -38.50 31.17 -44.89
N GLY A 99 -38.89 32.43 -45.08
CA GLY A 99 -39.22 33.38 -44.02
C GLY A 99 -40.61 33.26 -43.40
N VAL A 100 -41.20 34.44 -43.15
CA VAL A 100 -42.47 34.78 -42.47
C VAL A 100 -42.27 35.05 -40.97
N ASP A 101 -42.04 36.30 -40.56
CA ASP A 101 -42.97 37.44 -40.39
C ASP A 101 -44.04 37.27 -39.30
N ASP A 102 -44.09 38.30 -38.46
CA ASP A 102 -45.26 39.02 -37.94
C ASP A 102 -45.60 38.97 -36.42
N CYS A 103 -45.70 40.21 -35.88
CA CYS A 103 -46.22 40.70 -34.59
C CYS A 103 -45.41 40.54 -33.29
#